data_AF-A0AA35LJ65-F1
#
_entry.id   AF-A0AA35LJ65-F1
#
_cell.length_a   1.000
_cell.length_b   1.000
_cell.length_c   1.000
_cell.angle_alpha   90.00
_cell.angle_beta   90.00
_cell.angle_gamma   90.00
#
_symmetry.space_group_name_H-M   'P 1'
#
loop_
_entity.id
_entity.type
_entity.pdbx_description
1 polymer ?
#
loop_
_entity_poly.entity_id
_entity_poly.type
_entity_poly.pdbx_seq_one_letter_code
_entity_poly.pdbx_strand_id
1 'polypeptide(L)'
;MAPPGSELGRGGVVPQGTTMGYTADEKLRLEQLRALRRRWLKDQELSPREPVLPPRKPGLVEGFWEGFLKPGGLWRQQRRPYGIVETKPKIYPGDIIMETGEVVPPLEIPSSHH
;
A
#
# COMPACT_ATOMS: atom_id res chain seq x y z
N MET A 1 60.82 4.66 65.03
CA MET A 1 60.30 5.97 65.46
C MET A 1 59.37 6.49 64.36
N ALA A 2 58.06 6.49 64.58
CA ALA A 2 57.04 7.29 63.85
C ALA A 2 56.58 8.43 64.80
N PRO A 3 55.87 9.53 64.43
CA PRO A 3 54.75 9.71 63.45
C PRO A 3 54.78 11.14 62.81
N PRO A 4 53.69 11.91 62.52
CA PRO A 4 52.28 11.67 62.13
C PRO A 4 51.84 12.43 60.84
N GLY A 5 50.71 12.06 60.23
CA GLY A 5 50.14 12.81 59.10
C GLY A 5 48.89 12.19 58.50
N SER A 6 48.01 11.67 59.33
CA SER A 6 46.61 11.36 58.99
C SER A 6 45.80 12.65 58.98
N GLU A 7 45.03 12.90 57.92
CA GLU A 7 43.84 13.77 57.82
C GLU A 7 43.58 14.04 56.30
N LEU A 8 42.41 13.95 55.66
CA LEU A 8 41.01 13.77 56.05
C LEU A 8 40.27 13.20 54.83
N GLY A 9 39.54 12.11 55.04
CA GLY A 9 38.47 11.70 54.14
C GLY A 9 37.43 12.80 54.07
N ARG A 10 37.18 13.33 52.86
CA ARG A 10 36.13 14.32 52.62
C ARG A 10 34.78 13.63 52.81
N GLY A 11 34.18 13.86 53.98
CA GLY A 11 32.85 13.38 54.33
C GLY A 11 31.79 13.89 53.36
N GLY A 12 31.08 12.96 52.73
CA GLY A 12 29.77 13.23 52.17
C GLY A 12 28.78 13.39 53.32
N VAL A 13 28.28 14.59 53.50
CA VAL A 13 27.17 14.88 54.41
C VAL A 13 25.95 14.09 53.93
N VAL A 14 25.50 13.11 54.71
CA VAL A 14 24.22 12.43 54.50
C VAL A 14 23.15 13.24 55.26
N PRO A 15 22.23 13.95 54.57
CA PRO A 15 21.19 14.68 55.26
C PRO A 15 20.13 13.74 55.84
N GLN A 16 19.77 14.00 57.09
CA GLN A 16 18.75 13.32 57.87
C GLN A 16 17.36 13.56 57.27
N GLY A 17 16.83 12.55 56.58
CA GLY A 17 15.52 12.62 55.94
C GLY A 17 15.19 11.39 55.09
N THR A 18 15.62 10.20 55.52
CA THR A 18 15.42 8.96 54.78
C THR A 18 14.02 8.38 55.02
N THR A 19 13.00 8.97 54.38
CA THR A 19 11.76 8.24 54.13
C THR A 19 11.87 7.56 52.77
N MET A 20 12.42 6.35 52.81
CA MET A 20 12.60 5.43 51.68
C MET A 20 13.63 5.87 50.62
N GLY A 21 14.92 5.63 50.91
CA GLY A 21 15.97 5.35 49.92
C GLY A 21 16.40 6.44 48.94
N TYR A 22 15.72 7.60 48.89
CA TYR A 22 16.07 8.73 48.02
C TYR A 22 15.80 10.05 48.73
N THR A 23 16.74 10.99 48.66
CA THR A 23 16.57 12.37 49.14
C THR A 23 15.60 13.15 48.25
N ALA A 24 15.05 14.27 48.74
CA ALA A 24 14.10 15.08 47.98
C ALA A 24 14.70 15.59 46.64
N ASP A 25 15.97 15.99 46.65
CA ASP A 25 16.68 16.46 45.46
C ASP A 25 16.95 15.32 44.46
N GLU A 26 17.23 14.11 44.95
CA GLU A 26 17.38 12.92 44.11
C GLU A 26 16.06 12.56 43.41
N LYS A 27 14.93 12.68 44.12
CA LYS A 27 13.60 12.47 43.53
C LYS A 27 13.32 13.51 42.44
N LEU A 28 13.61 14.79 42.71
CA LEU A 28 13.44 15.86 41.73
C LEU A 28 14.33 15.64 40.48
N ARG A 29 15.58 15.25 40.67
CA ARG A 29 16.52 14.94 39.58
C ARG A 29 16.04 13.74 38.75
N LEU A 30 15.52 12.69 39.40
CA LEU A 30 14.97 11.52 38.71
C LEU A 30 13.72 11.88 37.91
N GLU A 31 12.87 12.75 38.42
CA GLU A 31 11.70 13.26 37.68
C GLU A 31 12.10 14.06 36.45
N GLN A 32 13.09 14.96 36.59
CA GLN A 32 13.66 15.71 35.47
C GLN A 32 14.24 14.78 34.40
N LEU A 33 15.02 13.77 34.80
CA LEU A 33 15.58 12.77 33.87
C LEU A 33 14.50 11.91 33.21
N ARG A 34 13.45 11.52 33.94
CA ARG A 34 12.30 10.78 33.39
C ARG A 34 11.54 11.61 32.36
N ALA A 35 11.38 12.91 32.58
CA ALA A 35 10.74 13.81 31.63
C ALA A 35 11.54 13.90 30.32
N LEU A 36 12.86 14.10 30.43
CA LEU A 36 13.76 14.12 29.27
C LEU A 36 13.77 12.77 28.54
N ARG A 37 13.80 11.66 29.27
CA ARG A 37 13.80 10.31 28.70
C ARG A 37 12.51 10.00 27.93
N ARG A 38 11.35 10.39 28.45
CA ARG A 38 10.06 10.20 27.77
C ARG A 38 10.00 10.99 26.46
N ARG A 39 10.49 12.24 26.47
CA ARG A 39 10.57 13.06 25.26
C ARG A 39 11.53 12.46 24.24
N TRP A 40 12.71 12.05 24.67
CA TRP A 40 13.69 11.39 23.81
C TRP A 40 13.14 10.11 23.17
N LEU A 41 12.47 9.25 23.95
CA LEU A 41 11.87 8.02 23.43
C LEU A 41 10.75 8.30 22.43
N LYS A 42 9.96 9.34 22.65
CA LYS A 42 8.94 9.81 21.69
C LYS A 42 9.58 10.33 20.40
N ASP A 43 10.71 11.02 20.50
CA ASP A 43 11.46 11.49 19.33
C ASP A 43 12.17 10.33 18.58
N GLN A 44 12.34 9.17 19.22
CA GLN A 44 12.81 7.92 18.60
C GLN A 44 11.69 7.11 17.93
N GLU A 45 10.43 7.42 18.19
CA GLU A 45 9.31 6.87 17.41
C GLU A 45 9.39 7.49 16.01
N LEU A 46 10.15 6.82 15.14
CA LEU A 46 10.28 7.18 13.74
C LEU A 46 8.86 7.29 13.17
N SER A 47 8.50 8.47 12.66
CA SER A 47 7.35 8.61 11.75
C SER A 47 7.45 7.53 10.67
N PRO A 48 6.34 7.02 10.09
CA PRO A 48 6.35 6.05 8.99
C PRO A 48 7.03 6.55 7.70
N ARG A 49 7.91 7.55 7.79
CA ARG A 49 8.99 7.80 6.85
C ARG A 49 9.83 6.53 6.76
N GLU A 50 9.31 5.64 5.93
CA GLU A 50 10.06 4.71 5.12
C GLU A 50 11.36 5.40 4.71
N PRO A 51 12.53 4.75 4.83
CA PRO A 51 13.69 5.26 4.15
C PRO A 51 13.29 5.41 2.68
N VAL A 52 13.14 6.65 2.20
CA VAL A 52 12.81 6.96 0.81
C VAL A 52 14.05 6.69 0.00
N LEU A 53 14.40 5.40 -0.11
CA LEU A 53 15.05 4.94 -1.31
C LEU A 53 14.04 5.22 -2.43
N PRO A 54 14.44 5.93 -3.50
CA PRO A 54 13.54 6.08 -4.63
C PRO A 54 13.09 4.67 -5.02
N PRO A 55 11.79 4.48 -5.32
CA PRO A 55 11.30 3.18 -5.73
C PRO A 55 12.21 2.67 -6.85
N ARG A 56 12.68 1.43 -6.70
CA ARG A 56 13.59 0.80 -7.64
C ARG A 56 12.97 0.93 -9.03
N LYS A 57 13.62 1.72 -9.90
CA LYS A 57 13.15 1.88 -11.28
C LYS A 57 13.37 0.54 -11.97
N PRO A 58 12.32 -0.09 -12.53
CA PRO A 58 12.52 -1.30 -13.30
C PRO A 58 13.49 -0.99 -14.45
N GLY A 59 14.39 -1.94 -14.73
CA GLY A 59 15.32 -1.80 -15.86
C GLY A 59 14.56 -1.69 -17.19
N LEU A 60 15.26 -1.34 -18.27
CA LEU A 60 14.66 -1.24 -19.61
C LEU A 60 13.81 -2.47 -19.99
N VAL A 61 14.33 -3.67 -19.71
CA VAL A 61 13.64 -4.94 -20.01
C VAL A 61 12.50 -5.21 -19.03
N GLU A 62 12.71 -4.97 -17.74
CA GLU A 62 11.71 -5.20 -16.69
C GLU A 62 10.49 -4.28 -16.87
N GLY A 63 10.72 -2.99 -17.14
CA GLY A 63 9.65 -2.03 -17.39
C GLY A 63 8.90 -2.31 -18.70
N PHE A 64 9.59 -2.83 -19.71
CA PHE A 64 8.94 -3.31 -20.92
C PHE A 64 7.99 -4.48 -20.62
N TRP A 65 8.44 -5.52 -19.91
CA TRP A 65 7.60 -6.68 -19.59
C TRP A 65 6.42 -6.31 -18.69
N GLU A 66 6.63 -5.43 -17.70
CA GLU A 66 5.54 -4.86 -16.90
C GLU A 66 4.50 -4.14 -17.76
N GLY A 67 4.95 -3.32 -18.72
CA GLY A 67 4.06 -2.65 -19.68
C GLY A 67 3.36 -3.62 -20.63
N PHE A 68 4.04 -4.68 -21.05
CA PHE A 68 3.54 -5.69 -21.98
C PHE A 68 2.46 -6.58 -21.36
N LEU A 69 2.61 -6.94 -20.09
CA LEU A 69 1.66 -7.77 -19.35
C LEU A 69 0.46 -6.99 -18.82
N LYS A 70 0.53 -5.65 -18.74
CA LYS A 70 -0.62 -4.83 -18.34
C LYS A 70 -1.79 -5.04 -19.31
N PRO A 71 -2.98 -5.41 -18.79
CA PRO A 71 -4.17 -5.55 -19.63
C PRO A 71 -4.55 -4.18 -20.20
N GLY A 72 -4.97 -4.16 -21.47
CA GLY A 72 -5.42 -2.93 -22.13
C GLY A 72 -4.34 -2.09 -22.81
N GLY A 73 -3.17 -2.64 -23.12
CA GLY A 73 -2.22 -1.96 -24.00
C GLY A 73 -2.81 -1.66 -25.38
N LEU A 74 -2.42 -0.53 -25.99
CA LEU A 74 -2.87 -0.09 -27.32
C LEU A 74 -2.71 -1.17 -28.42
N TRP A 75 -1.66 -1.97 -28.32
CA TRP A 75 -1.39 -3.08 -29.24
C TRP A 75 -2.38 -4.25 -29.10
N ARG A 76 -3.00 -4.43 -27.93
CA ARG A 76 -4.07 -5.42 -27.70
C ARG A 76 -5.46 -4.84 -28.01
N GLN A 77 -5.65 -3.53 -27.82
CA GLN A 77 -6.94 -2.85 -27.98
C GLN A 77 -7.25 -2.41 -29.42
N GLN A 78 -6.44 -2.81 -30.39
CA GLN A 78 -6.69 -2.46 -31.77
C GLN A 78 -8.01 -3.07 -32.24
N ARG A 79 -9.01 -2.22 -32.53
CA ARG A 79 -10.25 -2.65 -33.16
C ARG A 79 -9.91 -3.18 -34.56
N ARG A 80 -10.10 -4.48 -34.75
CA ARG A 80 -9.92 -5.14 -36.05
C ARG A 80 -11.30 -5.18 -36.70
N PRO A 81 -11.67 -4.22 -37.58
CA PRO A 81 -12.88 -4.39 -38.38
C PRO A 81 -12.75 -5.72 -39.12
N TYR A 82 -13.81 -6.54 -39.09
CA TYR A 82 -13.80 -7.91 -39.61
C TYR A 82 -12.92 -8.92 -38.84
N GLY A 83 -12.50 -8.61 -37.62
CA GLY A 83 -11.78 -9.58 -36.78
C GLY A 83 -12.64 -10.78 -36.38
N ILE A 84 -13.96 -10.57 -36.31
CA ILE A 84 -14.99 -11.60 -36.17
C ILE A 84 -16.01 -11.30 -37.28
N VAL A 85 -16.21 -12.24 -38.19
CA VAL A 85 -17.24 -12.16 -39.23
C VAL A 85 -18.13 -13.37 -39.07
N GLU A 86 -19.42 -13.12 -38.91
CA GLU A 86 -20.43 -14.16 -38.86
C GLU A 86 -21.14 -14.23 -40.21
N THR A 87 -21.57 -15.43 -40.60
CA THR A 87 -22.39 -15.58 -41.80
C THR A 87 -23.78 -15.01 -41.56
N LYS A 88 -24.34 -14.32 -42.55
CA LYS A 88 -25.73 -13.82 -42.48
C LYS A 88 -26.67 -14.98 -42.12
N PRO A 89 -27.53 -14.83 -41.09
CA PRO A 89 -28.45 -15.88 -40.69
C PRO A 89 -29.45 -16.20 -41.83
N LYS A 90 -29.86 -17.48 -41.91
CA LYS A 90 -30.93 -17.90 -42.82
C LYS A 90 -32.25 -17.32 -42.33
N ILE A 91 -33.04 -16.80 -43.26
CA ILE A 91 -34.33 -16.16 -42.99
C ILE A 91 -35.42 -17.00 -43.68
N TYR A 92 -36.48 -17.30 -42.95
CA TYR A 92 -37.62 -18.07 -43.42
C TYR A 92 -38.88 -17.20 -43.51
N PRO A 93 -39.86 -17.59 -44.36
CA PRO A 93 -41.14 -16.90 -44.43
C PRO A 93 -41.85 -16.91 -43.06
N GLY A 94 -42.31 -15.74 -42.62
CA GLY A 94 -42.89 -15.53 -41.29
C GLY A 94 -41.89 -15.10 -40.21
N ASP A 95 -40.58 -15.14 -40.46
CA ASP A 95 -39.59 -14.58 -39.52
C ASP A 95 -39.76 -13.06 -39.39
N ILE A 96 -39.52 -12.53 -38.19
CA ILE A 96 -39.53 -11.09 -37.91
C ILE A 96 -38.09 -10.60 -37.79
N ILE A 97 -37.71 -9.64 -38.63
CA ILE A 97 -36.40 -9.00 -38.53
C ILE A 97 -36.43 -8.07 -37.32
N MET A 98 -35.72 -8.43 -36.24
CA MET A 98 -35.73 -7.67 -34.99
C MET A 98 -35.28 -6.20 -35.14
N GLU A 99 -34.45 -5.91 -36.14
CA GLU A 99 -33.94 -4.56 -36.39
C GLU A 99 -34.94 -3.65 -37.14
N THR A 100 -35.76 -4.22 -38.03
CA THR A 100 -36.70 -3.47 -38.88
C THR A 100 -38.17 -3.67 -38.53
N GLY A 101 -38.51 -4.71 -37.79
CA GLY A 101 -39.89 -5.10 -37.48
C GLY A 101 -40.66 -5.69 -38.67
N GLU A 102 -39.99 -5.90 -39.81
CA GLU A 102 -40.62 -6.45 -41.01
C GLU A 102 -40.79 -7.96 -40.90
N VAL A 103 -41.99 -8.45 -41.23
CA VAL A 103 -42.32 -9.87 -41.32
C VAL A 103 -41.99 -10.34 -42.73
N VAL A 104 -41.22 -11.42 -42.85
CA VAL A 104 -40.84 -11.98 -44.15
C VAL A 104 -42.09 -12.55 -44.82
N PRO A 105 -42.40 -12.14 -46.06
CA PRO A 105 -43.63 -12.55 -46.71
C PRO A 105 -43.67 -14.07 -46.95
N PRO A 106 -44.85 -14.70 -46.83
CA PRO A 106 -45.02 -16.12 -47.11
C PRO A 106 -44.67 -16.45 -48.57
N LEU A 107 -44.13 -17.63 -48.81
CA LEU A 107 -43.92 -18.13 -50.18
C LEU A 107 -45.29 -18.53 -50.77
N GLU A 108 -45.62 -18.01 -51.95
CA GLU A 108 -46.75 -18.49 -52.74
C GLU A 108 -46.38 -19.84 -53.35
N ILE A 109 -46.86 -20.92 -52.75
CA ILE A 109 -46.67 -22.27 -53.31
C ILE A 109 -47.84 -22.52 -54.27
N PRO A 110 -47.64 -22.54 -55.60
CA PRO A 110 -48.70 -22.98 -56.51
C PRO A 110 -49.04 -24.43 -56.17
N SER A 111 -50.33 -24.80 -56.18
CA SER A 111 -50.80 -26.15 -55.85
C SER A 111 -50.36 -27.16 -56.91
N SER A 112 -49.08 -27.50 -56.95
CA SER A 112 -48.50 -28.51 -57.82
C SER A 112 -48.66 -29.89 -57.17
N HIS A 113 -49.91 -30.36 -57.12
CA HIS A 113 -50.24 -31.76 -56.92
C HIS A 113 -51.26 -32.15 -57.99
N HIS A 114 -50.75 -32.52 -59.15
CA HIS A 114 -51.43 -33.39 -60.10
C HIS A 114 -50.75 -34.74 -60.08
#